data_AF-K2CHA9-F1
#
_entry.id   AF-K2CHA9-F1
#
_cell.length_a   1.000
_cell.length_b   1.000
_cell.length_c   1.000
_cell.angle_alpha   90.00
_cell.angle_beta   90.00
_cell.angle_gamma   90.00
#
_symmetry.space_group_name_H-M   'P 1'
#
loop_
_entity.id
_entity.type
_entity.pdbx_description
1 polymer ?
#
loop_
_entity_poly.entity_id
_entity_poly.type
_entity_poly.pdbx_seq_one_letter_code
_entity_poly.pdbx_strand_id
1 'polypeptide(L)'
;MALKDVVKVSRRTFFNPRGWSGYDLVKAQFAITWNILKNLFTPQTPLRQETFEEAMKRMHLSEEMLQDTSRNYLIFAYVFALFGLLTLVFSFYLLFHHGTAAGWILGLFSTALFFVFGFRYHFWHFQIKHRKLGCTFQEWRAGKTWDHEGPSS
;
A
#
# COMPACT_ATOMS: atom_id res chain seq x y z
N MET A 1 -30.88 -39.06 23.54
CA MET A 1 -30.42 -37.83 22.83
C MET A 1 -31.58 -37.30 22.01
N ALA A 2 -32.02 -36.05 22.25
CA ALA A 2 -33.22 -35.52 21.64
C ALA A 2 -32.99 -35.17 20.16
N LEU A 3 -33.87 -35.66 19.27
CA LEU A 3 -33.86 -35.38 17.83
C LEU A 3 -33.74 -33.89 17.48
N LYS A 4 -34.22 -33.01 18.37
CA LYS A 4 -34.11 -31.55 18.25
C LYS A 4 -32.66 -31.07 18.24
N ASP A 5 -31.77 -31.70 19.00
CA ASP A 5 -30.36 -31.34 19.06
C ASP A 5 -29.63 -31.78 17.79
N VAL A 6 -29.98 -32.94 17.23
CA VAL A 6 -29.40 -33.44 15.96
C VAL A 6 -29.80 -32.55 14.78
N VAL A 7 -31.06 -32.12 14.70
CA VAL A 7 -31.54 -31.21 13.64
C VAL A 7 -30.96 -29.80 13.81
N LYS A 8 -30.81 -29.32 15.04
CA LYS A 8 -30.19 -28.02 15.35
C LYS A 8 -28.69 -27.99 15.04
N VAL A 9 -27.99 -29.10 15.30
CA VAL A 9 -26.58 -29.29 14.91
C VAL A 9 -26.46 -29.33 13.40
N SER A 10 -27.30 -30.11 12.71
CA SER A 10 -27.32 -30.17 11.24
C SER A 10 -27.53 -28.78 10.61
N ARG A 11 -28.56 -28.03 11.00
CA ARG A 11 -28.80 -26.68 10.44
C ARG A 11 -27.67 -25.67 10.73
N ARG A 12 -27.00 -25.75 11.89
CA ARG A 12 -25.85 -24.87 12.21
C ARG A 12 -24.58 -25.23 11.45
N THR A 13 -24.36 -26.51 11.17
CA THR A 13 -23.20 -26.99 10.39
C THR A 13 -23.37 -26.70 8.89
N PHE A 14 -24.60 -26.82 8.36
CA PHE A 14 -24.91 -26.55 6.95
C PHE A 14 -25.22 -25.07 6.64
N PHE A 15 -25.37 -24.19 7.63
CA PHE A 15 -25.53 -22.75 7.42
C PHE A 15 -24.56 -21.97 8.30
N ASN A 16 -23.26 -22.09 8.00
CA ASN A 16 -22.22 -21.19 8.52
C ASN A 16 -21.63 -20.33 7.38
N PRO A 17 -22.39 -19.37 6.82
CA PRO A 17 -21.92 -18.52 5.72
C PRO A 17 -20.68 -17.69 6.10
N ARG A 18 -20.50 -17.38 7.40
CA ARG A 18 -19.28 -16.73 7.91
C ARG A 18 -18.05 -17.62 7.81
N GLY A 19 -18.18 -18.90 8.17
CA GLY A 19 -17.10 -19.88 8.06
C GLY A 19 -16.76 -20.22 6.61
N TRP A 20 -17.76 -20.35 5.74
CA TRP A 20 -17.56 -20.69 4.33
C TRP A 20 -16.96 -19.55 3.51
N SER A 21 -17.30 -18.30 3.81
CA SER A 21 -16.71 -17.13 3.16
C SER A 21 -15.35 -16.74 3.73
N GLY A 22 -14.89 -17.37 4.81
CA GLY A 22 -13.66 -16.96 5.50
C GLY A 22 -13.74 -15.52 6.00
N TYR A 23 -14.93 -15.07 6.42
CA TYR A 23 -15.21 -13.66 6.76
C TYR A 23 -14.20 -13.09 7.77
N ASP A 24 -13.82 -13.86 8.78
CA ASP A 24 -12.89 -13.42 9.81
C ASP A 24 -11.47 -13.21 9.25
N LEU A 25 -11.04 -14.06 8.31
CA LEU A 25 -9.76 -13.90 7.62
C LEU A 25 -9.76 -12.65 6.75
N VAL A 26 -10.81 -12.45 5.95
CA VAL A 26 -10.96 -11.27 5.09
C VAL A 26 -11.00 -9.99 5.92
N LYS A 27 -11.74 -9.99 7.04
CA LYS A 27 -11.85 -8.84 7.94
C LYS A 27 -10.52 -8.50 8.59
N ALA A 28 -9.79 -9.50 9.08
CA ALA A 28 -8.46 -9.29 9.66
C ALA A 28 -7.48 -8.69 8.65
N GLN A 29 -7.48 -9.22 7.42
CA GLN A 29 -6.60 -8.77 6.34
C GLN A 29 -6.94 -7.37 5.85
N PHE A 30 -8.24 -7.04 5.77
CA PHE A 30 -8.69 -5.69 5.50
C PHE A 30 -8.22 -4.71 6.58
N ALA A 31 -8.35 -5.06 7.86
CA ALA A 31 -7.92 -4.19 8.96
C ALA A 31 -6.40 -3.94 8.94
N ILE A 32 -5.60 -4.97 8.69
CA ILE A 32 -4.14 -4.84 8.55
C ILE A 32 -3.80 -3.93 7.37
N THR A 33 -4.40 -4.18 6.21
CA THR A 33 -4.19 -3.40 4.98
C THR A 33 -4.57 -1.93 5.19
N TRP A 34 -5.72 -1.69 5.83
CA TRP A 34 -6.21 -0.35 6.13
C TRP A 34 -5.29 0.40 7.10
N ASN A 35 -4.77 -0.27 8.13
CA ASN A 35 -3.82 0.35 9.06
C ASN A 35 -2.51 0.73 8.38
N ILE A 36 -1.98 -0.14 7.50
CA ILE A 36 -0.80 0.18 6.69
C ILE A 36 -1.08 1.39 5.80
N LEU A 37 -2.20 1.38 5.09
CA LEU A 37 -2.61 2.48 4.22
C LEU A 37 -2.73 3.79 5.00
N LYS A 38 -3.44 3.78 6.13
CA LYS A 38 -3.61 4.96 6.99
C LYS A 38 -2.26 5.50 7.46
N ASN A 39 -1.35 4.65 7.92
CA ASN A 39 -0.02 5.06 8.37
C ASN A 39 0.83 5.65 7.24
N LEU A 40 0.65 5.17 6.00
CA LEU A 40 1.38 5.67 4.83
C LEU A 40 0.86 7.04 4.35
N PHE A 41 -0.45 7.27 4.46
CA PHE A 41 -1.09 8.53 4.02
C PHE A 41 -1.26 9.57 5.13
N THR A 42 -0.97 9.22 6.39
CA THR A 42 -0.95 10.21 7.48
C THR A 42 0.30 11.06 7.33
N PRO A 43 0.18 12.38 7.03
CA PRO A 43 1.32 13.26 6.95
C PRO A 43 2.00 13.26 8.32
N GLN A 44 3.28 12.88 8.37
CA GLN A 44 4.06 13.12 9.56
C GLN A 44 4.22 14.64 9.67
N THR A 45 3.58 15.28 10.65
CA THR A 45 3.75 16.70 10.91
C THR A 45 5.22 16.94 11.21
N PRO A 46 5.99 17.55 10.30
CA PRO A 46 7.40 17.75 10.55
C PRO A 46 7.52 18.78 11.67
N LEU A 47 8.28 18.46 12.72
CA LEU A 47 8.57 19.38 13.83
C LEU A 47 9.24 20.69 13.33
N ARG A 48 9.79 20.66 12.12
CA ARG A 48 10.46 21.78 11.45
C ARG A 48 10.27 21.67 9.94
N GLN A 49 9.80 22.74 9.30
CA GLN A 49 9.85 22.87 7.84
C GLN A 49 11.31 23.14 7.44
N GLU A 50 12.07 22.08 7.16
CA GLU A 50 13.44 22.20 6.64
C GLU A 50 13.42 22.13 5.11
N THR A 51 14.22 22.97 4.48
CA THR A 51 14.47 22.90 3.03
C THR A 51 15.28 21.65 2.68
N PHE A 52 15.23 21.22 1.41
CA PHE A 52 15.96 20.03 0.96
C PHE A 52 17.46 20.11 1.25
N GLU A 53 18.06 21.30 1.10
CA GLU A 53 19.47 21.53 1.40
C GLU A 53 19.80 21.44 2.90
N GLU A 54 18.93 21.94 3.77
CA GLU A 54 19.10 21.81 5.22
C GLU A 54 19.00 20.35 5.68
N ALA A 55 18.07 19.59 5.08
CA ALA A 55 17.94 18.15 5.34
C ALA A 55 19.17 17.37 4.86
N MET A 56 19.72 17.69 3.68
CA MET A 56 20.96 17.07 3.19
C MET A 56 22.15 17.39 4.10
N LYS A 57 22.29 18.66 4.54
CA LYS A 57 23.35 19.06 5.47
C LYS A 57 23.25 18.33 6.80
N ARG A 58 22.05 18.18 7.36
CA ARG A 58 21.80 17.42 8.60
C ARG A 58 22.11 15.94 8.44
N MET A 59 21.79 15.35 7.29
CA MET A 59 21.98 13.93 7.02
C MET A 59 23.37 13.58 6.47
N HIS A 60 24.27 14.56 6.31
CA HIS A 60 25.61 14.38 5.71
C HIS A 60 25.57 13.61 4.38
N LEU A 61 24.51 13.81 3.58
CA LEU A 61 24.33 13.10 2.32
C LEU A 61 25.18 13.76 1.23
N SER A 62 26.06 12.98 0.60
CA SER A 62 26.71 13.36 -0.65
C SER A 62 25.71 13.28 -1.80
N GLU A 63 25.84 14.19 -2.77
CA GLU A 63 25.00 14.23 -3.97
C GLU A 63 25.05 12.90 -4.75
N GLU A 64 26.20 12.23 -4.76
CA GLU A 64 26.36 10.93 -5.42
C GLU A 64 25.52 9.84 -4.73
N MET A 65 25.52 9.80 -3.40
CA MET A 65 24.71 8.84 -2.63
C MET A 65 23.22 9.09 -2.82
N LEU A 66 22.83 10.35 -2.98
CA LEU A 66 21.44 10.76 -3.22
C LEU A 66 20.94 10.27 -4.59
N GLN A 67 21.75 10.41 -5.64
CA GLN A 67 21.40 9.92 -6.98
C GLN A 67 21.32 8.40 -7.03
N ASP A 68 22.24 7.69 -6.37
CA ASP A 68 22.22 6.23 -6.31
C ASP A 68 20.99 5.72 -5.53
N THR A 69 20.67 6.36 -4.41
CA THR A 69 19.45 6.07 -3.63
C THR A 69 18.19 6.32 -4.46
N SER A 70 18.16 7.42 -5.23
CA SER A 70 17.06 7.76 -6.12
C SER A 70 16.83 6.70 -7.20
N ARG A 71 17.91 6.17 -7.81
CA ARG A 71 17.84 5.07 -8.78
C ARG A 71 17.32 3.79 -8.13
N ASN A 72 17.79 3.48 -6.93
CA ASN A 72 17.32 2.30 -6.19
C ASN A 72 15.82 2.38 -5.86
N TYR A 73 15.30 3.56 -5.51
CA TYR A 73 13.86 3.74 -5.30
C TYR A 73 13.03 3.51 -6.55
N LEU A 74 13.50 3.89 -7.74
CA LEU A 74 12.82 3.53 -8.98
C LEU A 74 12.80 2.01 -9.22
N ILE A 75 13.94 1.35 -9.00
CA ILE A 75 14.03 -0.10 -9.15
C ILE A 75 13.05 -0.78 -8.21
N PHE A 76 13.00 -0.37 -6.93
CA PHE A 76 12.03 -0.90 -5.98
C PHE A 76 10.58 -0.64 -6.40
N ALA A 77 10.27 0.56 -6.92
CA ALA A 77 8.94 0.85 -7.42
C ALA A 77 8.50 -0.13 -8.53
N TYR A 78 9.39 -0.42 -9.49
CA TYR A 78 9.10 -1.39 -10.55
C TYR A 78 9.04 -2.83 -10.05
N VAL A 79 9.91 -3.22 -9.12
CA VAL A 79 9.87 -4.55 -8.50
C VAL A 79 8.55 -4.77 -7.78
N PHE A 80 8.10 -3.80 -6.99
CA PHE A 80 6.80 -3.88 -6.31
C PHE A 80 5.62 -3.87 -7.29
N ALA A 81 5.68 -3.10 -8.38
CA ALA A 81 4.66 -3.13 -9.42
C ALA A 81 4.60 -4.49 -10.12
N LEU A 82 5.76 -5.10 -10.42
CA LEU A 82 5.84 -6.44 -11.01
C LEU A 82 5.25 -7.50 -10.08
N PHE A 83 5.65 -7.51 -8.81
CA PHE A 83 5.08 -8.45 -7.83
C PHE A 83 3.59 -8.22 -7.58
N GLY A 84 3.14 -6.96 -7.59
CA GLY A 84 1.71 -6.62 -7.57
C GLY A 84 0.96 -7.24 -8.74
N LEU A 85 1.49 -7.12 -9.97
CA LEU A 85 0.88 -7.71 -11.16
C LEU A 85 0.85 -9.25 -11.11
N LEU A 86 1.95 -9.88 -10.69
CA LEU A 86 2.01 -11.34 -10.52
C LEU A 86 1.00 -11.83 -9.49
N THR A 87 0.88 -11.13 -8.36
CA THR A 87 -0.09 -11.45 -7.30
C THR A 87 -1.52 -11.27 -7.78
N LEU A 88 -1.76 -10.25 -8.62
CA LEU A 88 -3.08 -10.01 -9.21
C LEU A 88 -3.48 -11.17 -10.12
N VAL A 89 -2.61 -11.54 -11.06
CA VAL A 89 -2.86 -12.67 -11.98
C VAL A 89 -3.06 -13.97 -11.18
N PHE A 90 -2.24 -14.20 -10.17
CA PHE A 90 -2.36 -15.37 -9.29
C PHE A 90 -3.68 -15.37 -8.51
N SER A 91 -4.16 -14.22 -8.05
CA SER A 91 -5.45 -14.13 -7.34
C SER A 91 -6.62 -14.51 -8.24
N PHE A 92 -6.60 -14.11 -9.53
CA PHE A 92 -7.60 -14.54 -10.51
C PHE A 92 -7.48 -16.04 -10.83
N TYR A 93 -6.26 -16.58 -10.89
CA TYR A 93 -6.06 -18.01 -11.04
C TYR A 93 -6.71 -18.80 -9.88
N LEU A 94 -6.56 -18.34 -8.63
CA LEU A 94 -7.24 -18.94 -7.46
C LEU A 94 -8.77 -18.89 -7.58
N LEU A 95 -9.31 -17.78 -8.10
CA LEU A 95 -10.74 -17.61 -8.30
C LEU A 95 -11.29 -18.63 -9.31
N PHE A 96 -10.68 -18.70 -10.50
CA PHE A 96 -11.21 -19.51 -11.59
C PHE A 96 -10.92 -21.01 -11.44
N HIS A 97 -9.78 -21.38 -10.82
CA HIS A 97 -9.39 -22.78 -10.72
C HIS A 97 -9.86 -23.45 -9.42
N HIS A 98 -9.81 -22.73 -8.30
CA HIS A 98 -10.18 -23.28 -6.98
C HIS A 98 -11.54 -22.78 -6.48
N GLY A 99 -12.18 -21.81 -7.15
CA GLY A 99 -13.48 -21.27 -6.75
C GLY A 99 -13.46 -20.54 -5.40
N THR A 100 -12.28 -20.18 -4.88
CA THR A 100 -12.12 -19.62 -3.54
C THR A 100 -12.20 -18.10 -3.56
N ALA A 101 -13.41 -17.56 -3.38
CA ALA A 101 -13.64 -16.11 -3.31
C ALA A 101 -12.78 -15.42 -2.22
N ALA A 102 -12.55 -16.09 -1.08
CA ALA A 102 -11.70 -15.57 0.00
C ALA A 102 -10.24 -15.40 -0.44
N GLY A 103 -9.69 -16.36 -1.21
CA GLY A 103 -8.33 -16.31 -1.73
C GLY A 103 -8.14 -15.21 -2.77
N TRP A 104 -9.17 -15.00 -3.62
CA TRP A 104 -9.19 -13.88 -4.57
C TRP A 104 -9.20 -12.53 -3.86
N ILE A 105 -10.10 -12.32 -2.89
CA ILE A 105 -10.18 -11.07 -2.12
C ILE A 105 -8.88 -10.81 -1.37
N LEU A 106 -8.28 -11.84 -0.78
CA LEU A 106 -6.99 -11.73 -0.11
C LEU A 106 -5.90 -11.28 -1.08
N GLY A 107 -5.82 -11.92 -2.25
CA GLY A 107 -4.87 -11.55 -3.29
C GLY A 107 -5.07 -10.12 -3.82
N LEU A 108 -6.32 -9.65 -3.90
CA LEU A 108 -6.61 -8.24 -4.24
C LEU A 108 -6.07 -7.27 -3.18
N PHE A 109 -6.24 -7.56 -1.89
CA PHE A 109 -5.68 -6.71 -0.83
C PHE A 109 -4.14 -6.73 -0.84
N SER A 110 -3.52 -7.90 -1.02
CA SER A 110 -2.06 -8.00 -1.15
C SER A 110 -1.55 -7.24 -2.38
N THR A 111 -2.26 -7.33 -3.50
CA THR A 111 -1.96 -6.57 -4.71
C THR A 111 -2.02 -5.06 -4.44
N ALA A 112 -3.10 -4.59 -3.80
CA ALA A 112 -3.24 -3.18 -3.44
C ALA A 112 -2.09 -2.68 -2.56
N LEU A 113 -1.64 -3.49 -1.59
CA LEU A 113 -0.47 -3.16 -0.77
C LEU A 113 0.79 -3.00 -1.62
N PHE A 114 1.08 -3.92 -2.52
CA PHE A 114 2.24 -3.82 -3.41
C PHE A 114 2.20 -2.55 -4.26
N PHE A 115 1.05 -2.19 -4.82
CA PHE A 115 0.91 -0.95 -5.57
C PHE A 115 1.09 0.30 -4.71
N VAL A 116 0.61 0.29 -3.48
CA VAL A 116 0.81 1.41 -2.53
C VAL A 116 2.29 1.58 -2.20
N PHE A 117 3.01 0.49 -1.94
CA PHE A 117 4.46 0.54 -1.73
C PHE A 117 5.19 1.01 -2.98
N GLY A 118 4.86 0.46 -4.15
CA GLY A 118 5.45 0.87 -5.43
C GLY A 118 5.24 2.37 -5.71
N PHE A 119 4.02 2.87 -5.49
CA PHE A 119 3.71 4.29 -5.58
C PHE A 119 4.56 5.13 -4.63
N ARG A 120 4.70 4.72 -3.36
CA ARG A 120 5.52 5.44 -2.37
C ARG A 120 6.99 5.55 -2.78
N TYR A 121 7.60 4.47 -3.27
CA TYR A 121 9.00 4.53 -3.73
C TYR A 121 9.14 5.41 -4.98
N HIS A 122 8.19 5.35 -5.90
CA HIS A 122 8.16 6.22 -7.07
C HIS A 122 7.97 7.69 -6.68
N PHE A 123 7.16 7.96 -5.67
CA PHE A 123 6.95 9.30 -5.13
C PHE A 123 8.20 9.86 -4.45
N TRP A 124 8.94 9.04 -3.70
CA TRP A 124 10.23 9.44 -3.12
C TRP A 124 11.28 9.74 -4.19
N HIS A 125 11.34 8.95 -5.24
CA HIS A 125 12.19 9.27 -6.40
C HIS A 125 11.83 10.65 -6.98
N PHE A 126 10.54 10.94 -7.14
CA PHE A 126 10.05 12.23 -7.63
C PHE A 126 10.48 13.39 -6.71
N GLN A 127 10.35 13.25 -5.39
CA GLN A 127 10.79 14.27 -4.42
C GLN A 127 12.29 14.54 -4.49
N ILE A 128 13.10 13.49 -4.63
CA ILE A 128 14.56 13.61 -4.75
C ILE A 128 14.93 14.28 -6.09
N LYS A 129 14.30 13.86 -7.19
CA LYS A 129 14.54 14.41 -8.52
C LYS A 129 14.23 15.91 -8.59
N HIS A 130 13.15 16.35 -7.96
CA HIS A 130 12.73 17.75 -7.92
C HIS A 130 13.32 18.53 -6.74
N ARG A 131 14.14 17.90 -5.88
CA ARG A 131 14.76 18.49 -4.69
C ARG A 131 13.76 19.28 -3.81
N LYS A 132 12.51 18.85 -3.75
CA LYS A 132 11.42 19.52 -3.03
C LYS A 132 10.74 18.55 -2.06
N LEU A 133 10.91 18.82 -0.77
CA LEU A 133 10.21 18.13 0.30
C LEU A 133 8.77 18.66 0.36
N GLY A 134 7.79 17.75 0.49
CA GLY A 134 6.38 18.15 0.58
C GLY A 134 5.63 18.35 -0.73
N CYS A 135 6.10 17.75 -1.84
CA CYS A 135 5.32 17.70 -3.08
C CYS A 135 3.91 17.13 -2.83
N THR A 136 2.91 17.60 -3.58
CA THR A 136 1.54 17.10 -3.50
C THR A 136 1.30 15.95 -4.48
N PHE A 137 0.25 15.15 -4.25
CA PHE A 137 -0.16 14.10 -5.20
C PHE A 137 -0.47 14.65 -6.60
N GLN A 138 -0.98 15.89 -6.68
CA GLN A 138 -1.30 16.56 -7.94
C GLN A 138 -0.03 16.88 -8.73
N GLU A 139 1.03 17.38 -8.07
CA GLU A 139 2.34 17.64 -8.68
C GLU A 139 2.97 16.35 -9.23
N TRP A 140 2.92 15.27 -8.45
CA TRP A 140 3.42 13.98 -8.89
C TRP A 140 2.70 13.46 -10.13
N ARG A 141 1.36 13.53 -10.15
CA ARG A 141 0.56 13.06 -11.29
C ARG A 141 0.81 13.89 -12.56
N ALA A 142 1.06 15.18 -12.41
CA ALA A 142 1.36 16.08 -13.52
C ALA A 142 2.82 15.96 -14.01
N GLY A 143 3.69 15.30 -13.25
CA GLY A 143 5.13 15.21 -13.54
C GLY A 143 5.85 16.55 -13.48
N LYS A 144 5.24 17.57 -12.87
CA LYS A 144 5.77 18.93 -12.74
C LYS A 144 5.52 19.42 -11.32
N THR A 145 6.53 20.04 -10.74
CA THR A 145 6.39 20.79 -9.48
C THR A 145 6.03 22.22 -9.81
N TRP A 146 5.15 22.82 -9.03
CA TRP A 146 4.87 24.26 -9.08
C TRP A 146 5.44 24.90 -7.83
N ASP A 147 5.93 26.13 -7.93
CA ASP A 147 6.29 26.88 -6.73
C ASP A 147 4.99 27.24 -6.00
N HIS A 148 4.79 26.61 -4.85
CA HIS A 148 3.80 27.09 -3.90
C HIS A 148 4.44 28.31 -3.27
N GLU A 149 4.17 29.50 -3.80
CA GLU A 149 4.34 30.73 -3.04
C GLU A 149 3.55 30.53 -1.74
N GLY A 150 4.26 30.19 -0.66
CA GLY A 150 3.66 30.20 0.67
C GLY A 150 3.16 31.62 0.95
N PRO A 151 2.05 31.79 1.69
CA PRO A 151 1.63 33.13 2.07
C PRO A 151 2.79 33.83 2.76
N SER A 152 3.16 35.00 2.24
CA SER A 152 4.10 35.91 2.87
C SER A 152 3.54 36.35 4.23
N SER A 153 3.95 35.68 5.31
CA SER A 153 3.82 36.17 6.69
C SER A 153 4.58 35.27 7.66
#